data_AF-A0A7Z9X024-F1
#
_entry.id   AF-A0A7Z9X024-F1
#
_cell.length_a   1.000
_cell.length_b   1.000
_cell.length_c   1.000
_cell.angle_alpha   90.00
_cell.angle_beta   90.00
_cell.angle_gamma   90.00
#
_symmetry.space_group_name_H-M   'P 1'
#
loop_
_entity.id
_entity.type
_entity.pdbx_description
1 polymer ?
#
loop_
_entity_poly.entity_id
_entity_poly.type
_entity_poly.pdbx_seq_one_letter_code
_entity_poly.pdbx_strand_id
1 'polypeptide(L)'
;MSKQTVVIIGGGAAGLMAAVQAAIGGSRVIILEKMKRPGRKVCISGKGRCNISNSAPVEEFIEHFGKNGRFLRQAFARFFAPELVTFFEENGLDVSLERGGRYFPTSGKAPDIVKVFLAWLRSLAVEIQENNPVKELIVDNNRITGIMTKRGTIGCDAVILATGGASYPATGSTGDGYKLAKALGHTIVPIRPALVPLEIEG
;
A
#
# COMPACT_ATOMS: atom_id res chain seq x y z
N MET A 1 3.89 -21.18 20.76
CA MET A 1 4.07 -19.70 20.83
C MET A 1 2.82 -19.05 20.26
N SER A 2 2.32 -17.96 20.84
CA SER A 2 1.19 -17.22 20.29
C SER A 2 1.55 -16.61 18.93
N LYS A 3 0.58 -16.57 18.00
CA LYS A 3 0.76 -15.98 16.67
C LYS A 3 0.99 -14.46 16.82
N GLN A 4 2.07 -13.92 16.24
CA GLN A 4 2.33 -12.48 16.24
C GLN A 4 1.16 -11.73 15.59
N THR A 5 0.71 -10.63 16.19
CA THR A 5 -0.35 -9.77 15.64
C THR A 5 0.26 -8.55 14.97
N VAL A 6 0.09 -8.44 13.65
CA VAL A 6 0.55 -7.33 12.82
C VAL A 6 -0.65 -6.51 12.37
N VAL A 7 -0.64 -5.21 12.64
CA VAL A 7 -1.70 -4.31 12.16
C VAL A 7 -1.16 -3.44 11.03
N ILE A 8 -1.96 -3.32 9.98
CA ILE A 8 -1.61 -2.57 8.78
C ILE A 8 -2.55 -1.40 8.65
N ILE A 9 -2.01 -0.19 8.58
CA ILE A 9 -2.81 1.03 8.55
C ILE A 9 -2.88 1.54 7.12
N GLY A 10 -4.04 1.36 6.49
CA GLY A 10 -4.31 1.72 5.10
C GLY A 10 -4.41 0.50 4.18
N GLY A 11 -5.53 0.35 3.47
CA GLY A 11 -5.79 -0.71 2.50
C GLY A 11 -5.49 -0.29 1.06
N GLY A 12 -4.42 0.47 0.83
CA GLY A 12 -3.89 0.77 -0.50
C GLY A 12 -2.99 -0.35 -1.04
N ALA A 13 -2.40 -0.19 -2.23
CA ALA A 13 -1.55 -1.22 -2.85
C ALA A 13 -0.46 -1.76 -1.89
N ALA A 14 0.28 -0.87 -1.22
CA ALA A 14 1.31 -1.26 -0.28
C ALA A 14 0.75 -2.03 0.93
N GLY A 15 -0.38 -1.59 1.49
CA GLY A 15 -0.99 -2.24 2.65
C GLY A 15 -1.59 -3.60 2.32
N LEU A 16 -2.22 -3.74 1.15
CA LEU A 16 -2.75 -5.01 0.66
C LEU A 16 -1.62 -6.04 0.46
N MET A 17 -0.54 -5.65 -0.23
CA MET A 17 0.62 -6.54 -0.42
C MET A 17 1.30 -6.89 0.91
N ALA A 18 1.51 -5.91 1.79
CA ALA A 18 2.10 -6.15 3.11
C ALA A 18 1.25 -7.10 3.95
N ALA A 19 -0.08 -7.02 3.85
CA ALA A 19 -0.99 -7.87 4.59
C ALA A 19 -0.93 -9.32 4.16
N VAL A 20 -0.84 -9.54 2.86
CA VAL A 20 -0.60 -10.89 2.34
C VAL A 20 0.73 -11.42 2.87
N GLN A 21 1.82 -10.69 2.67
CA GLN A 21 3.15 -11.19 3.01
C GLN A 21 3.30 -11.46 4.52
N ALA A 22 2.72 -10.60 5.36
CA ALA A 22 2.68 -10.83 6.82
C ALA A 22 1.86 -12.08 7.19
N ALA A 23 0.75 -12.34 6.50
CA ALA A 23 -0.09 -13.50 6.76
C ALA A 23 0.56 -14.81 6.28
N ILE A 24 1.23 -14.80 5.11
CA ILE A 24 2.07 -15.91 4.62
C ILE A 24 3.20 -16.20 5.60
N GLY A 25 3.82 -15.15 6.15
CA GLY A 25 4.82 -15.26 7.22
C GLY A 25 4.27 -15.78 8.56
N GLY A 26 2.99 -16.16 8.62
CA GLY A 26 2.41 -16.79 9.80
C GLY A 26 1.94 -15.81 10.87
N SER A 27 1.72 -14.53 10.56
CA SER A 27 1.15 -13.56 11.50
C SER A 27 -0.39 -13.54 11.49
N ARG A 28 -1.02 -13.15 12.60
CA ARG A 28 -2.40 -12.68 12.63
C ARG A 28 -2.40 -11.26 12.09
N VAL A 29 -3.14 -10.99 11.03
CA VAL A 29 -3.09 -9.70 10.35
C VAL A 29 -4.45 -9.01 10.42
N ILE A 30 -4.42 -7.71 10.74
CA ILE A 30 -5.60 -6.83 10.71
C ILE A 30 -5.27 -5.61 9.85
N ILE A 31 -6.08 -5.33 8.83
CA ILE A 31 -6.00 -4.09 8.04
C ILE A 31 -7.02 -3.10 8.61
N LEU A 32 -6.55 -1.89 8.96
CA LEU A 32 -7.40 -0.77 9.33
C LEU A 32 -7.52 0.18 8.14
N GLU A 33 -8.69 0.22 7.51
CA GLU A 33 -8.99 1.08 6.37
C GLU A 33 -9.94 2.21 6.79
N LYS A 34 -9.53 3.45 6.55
CA LYS A 34 -10.33 4.64 6.86
C LYS A 34 -11.59 4.72 6.01
N MET A 35 -11.50 4.31 4.76
CA MET A 35 -12.56 4.40 3.76
C MET A 35 -13.55 3.24 3.87
N LYS A 36 -14.67 3.36 3.14
CA LYS A 36 -15.71 2.33 3.05
C LYS A 36 -15.26 1.03 2.39
N ARG A 37 -14.18 1.07 1.61
CA ARG A 37 -13.59 -0.06 0.88
C ARG A 37 -12.10 0.19 0.69
N PRO A 38 -11.24 -0.85 0.73
CA PRO A 38 -9.83 -0.72 0.37
C PRO A 38 -9.65 -0.44 -1.13
N GLY A 39 -8.43 -0.06 -1.51
CA GLY A 39 -8.04 0.07 -2.91
C GLY A 39 -8.65 1.25 -3.67
N ARG A 40 -9.30 2.21 -3.01
CA ARG A 40 -9.99 3.33 -3.72
C ARG A 40 -9.09 4.06 -4.71
N LYS A 41 -7.83 4.34 -4.34
CA LYS A 41 -6.87 5.01 -5.23
C LYS A 41 -6.35 4.11 -6.35
N VAL A 42 -6.21 2.82 -6.08
CA VAL A 42 -5.86 1.81 -7.09
C VAL A 42 -6.93 1.80 -8.19
N CYS A 43 -8.21 1.78 -7.80
CA CYS A 43 -9.35 1.76 -8.72
C CYS A 43 -9.45 2.96 -9.68
N ILE A 44 -8.82 4.10 -9.37
CA ILE A 44 -8.81 5.28 -10.26
C ILE A 44 -7.48 5.46 -11.01
N SER A 45 -6.46 4.67 -10.68
CA SER A 45 -5.14 4.76 -11.30
C SER A 45 -5.17 4.30 -12.76
N GLY A 46 -4.26 4.82 -13.59
CA GLY A 46 -4.19 4.47 -15.02
C GLY A 46 -5.51 4.72 -15.76
N LYS A 47 -6.25 5.78 -15.42
CA LYS A 47 -7.59 6.09 -15.95
C LYS A 47 -8.59 4.94 -15.70
N GLY A 48 -8.54 4.34 -14.51
CA GLY A 48 -9.40 3.21 -14.14
C GLY A 48 -8.94 1.86 -14.67
N ARG A 49 -7.79 1.78 -15.34
CA ARG A 49 -7.21 0.53 -15.85
C ARG A 49 -6.18 -0.07 -14.91
N CYS A 50 -5.58 0.72 -14.02
CA CYS A 50 -4.44 0.38 -13.17
C CYS A 50 -3.18 0.03 -13.97
N ASN A 51 -2.27 1.00 -14.09
CA ASN A 51 -0.91 0.73 -14.53
C ASN A 51 -0.17 0.03 -13.38
N ILE A 52 -0.04 -1.29 -13.45
CA ILE A 52 0.43 -2.15 -12.37
C ILE A 52 1.91 -1.91 -12.07
N SER A 53 2.74 -1.90 -13.11
CA SER A 53 4.20 -1.77 -13.03
C SER A 53 4.78 -1.37 -14.40
N ASN A 54 6.11 -1.40 -14.52
CA ASN A 54 6.84 -1.20 -15.78
C ASN A 54 7.85 -2.33 -16.03
N SER A 55 8.12 -2.64 -17.30
CA SER A 55 9.04 -3.70 -17.74
C SER A 55 10.50 -3.25 -17.87
N ALA A 56 10.82 -1.99 -17.55
CA ALA A 56 12.19 -1.52 -17.54
C ALA A 56 13.06 -2.37 -16.58
N PRO A 57 14.32 -2.68 -16.93
CA PRO A 57 15.27 -3.33 -16.03
C PRO A 57 15.40 -2.57 -14.71
N VAL A 58 15.71 -3.27 -13.62
CA VAL A 58 15.72 -2.67 -12.28
C VAL A 58 16.70 -1.50 -12.17
N GLU A 59 17.83 -1.57 -12.85
CA GLU A 59 18.85 -0.52 -12.90
C GLU A 59 18.29 0.77 -13.49
N GLU A 60 17.63 0.68 -14.66
CA GLU A 60 16.99 1.81 -15.35
C GLU A 60 15.76 2.32 -14.57
N PHE A 61 14.96 1.41 -14.03
CA PHE A 61 13.75 1.76 -13.28
C PHE A 61 14.08 2.56 -12.02
N ILE A 62 15.18 2.23 -11.32
CA ILE A 62 15.62 2.92 -10.12
C ILE A 62 15.98 4.39 -10.40
N GLU A 63 16.48 4.70 -11.59
CA GLU A 63 16.84 6.08 -11.96
C GLU A 63 15.64 7.02 -11.97
N HIS A 64 14.43 6.50 -12.23
CA HIS A 64 13.19 7.26 -12.21
C HIS A 64 12.81 7.79 -10.80
N PHE A 65 13.47 7.30 -9.74
CA PHE A 65 13.31 7.78 -8.36
C PHE A 65 14.39 8.80 -7.96
N GLY A 66 15.27 9.18 -8.89
CA GLY A 66 16.37 10.12 -8.68
C GLY A 66 17.27 9.69 -7.52
N LYS A 67 17.69 10.67 -6.71
CA LYS A 67 18.62 10.43 -5.58
C LYS A 67 18.13 9.40 -4.55
N ASN A 68 16.81 9.22 -4.42
CA ASN A 68 16.21 8.30 -3.45
C ASN A 68 16.11 6.86 -3.99
N GLY A 69 16.37 6.62 -5.27
CA GLY A 69 16.29 5.29 -5.87
C GLY A 69 17.20 4.25 -5.20
N ARG A 70 18.35 4.68 -4.65
CA ARG A 70 19.28 3.79 -3.93
C ARG A 70 18.64 3.08 -2.74
N PHE A 71 17.67 3.74 -2.07
CA PHE A 71 16.93 3.16 -0.94
C PHE A 71 16.09 1.94 -1.37
N LEU A 72 15.63 1.91 -2.63
CA LEU A 72 14.73 0.87 -3.14
C LEU A 72 15.47 -0.39 -3.63
N ARG A 73 16.79 -0.35 -3.80
CA ARG A 73 17.59 -1.46 -4.34
C ARG A 73 17.33 -2.79 -3.62
N GLN A 74 17.32 -2.77 -2.28
CA GLN A 74 17.13 -3.97 -1.48
C GLN A 74 15.69 -4.51 -1.54
N ALA A 75 14.71 -3.64 -1.76
CA ALA A 75 13.32 -4.05 -1.96
C ALA A 75 13.15 -4.69 -3.34
N PHE A 76 13.62 -4.02 -4.39
CA PHE A 76 13.51 -4.52 -5.77
C PHE A 76 14.36 -5.75 -6.04
N ALA A 77 15.47 -5.96 -5.34
CA ALA A 77 16.22 -7.22 -5.43
C ALA A 77 15.46 -8.44 -4.89
N ARG A 78 14.41 -8.23 -4.07
CA ARG A 78 13.59 -9.31 -3.50
C ARG A 78 12.24 -9.48 -4.19
N PHE A 79 11.67 -8.39 -4.67
CA PHE A 79 10.36 -8.37 -5.30
C PHE A 79 10.23 -7.16 -6.22
N PHE A 80 10.08 -7.41 -7.52
CA PHE A 80 10.00 -6.38 -8.54
C PHE A 80 8.87 -6.67 -9.55
N ALA A 81 8.97 -6.13 -10.77
CA ALA A 81 7.93 -6.25 -11.78
C ALA A 81 7.66 -7.70 -12.21
N PRO A 82 8.67 -8.56 -12.49
CA PRO A 82 8.41 -9.95 -12.88
C PRO A 82 7.65 -10.72 -11.80
N GLU A 83 8.08 -10.63 -10.54
CA GLU A 83 7.41 -11.32 -9.42
C GLU A 83 5.98 -10.79 -9.21
N LEU A 84 5.76 -9.48 -9.39
CA LEU A 84 4.44 -8.89 -9.29
C LEU A 84 3.50 -9.35 -10.42
N VAL A 85 4.02 -9.49 -11.65
CA VAL A 85 3.23 -10.00 -12.79
C VAL A 85 2.88 -11.46 -12.56
N THR A 86 3.87 -12.30 -12.26
CA THR A 86 3.65 -13.72 -11.92
C THR A 86 2.65 -13.87 -10.77
N PHE A 87 2.77 -13.03 -9.74
CA PHE A 87 1.82 -13.01 -8.63
C PHE A 87 0.37 -12.83 -9.11
N PHE A 88 0.09 -11.88 -10.01
CA PHE A 88 -1.26 -11.67 -10.51
C PHE A 88 -1.74 -12.81 -11.42
N GLU A 89 -0.87 -13.32 -12.30
CA GLU A 89 -1.20 -14.40 -13.23
C GLU A 89 -1.51 -15.71 -12.49
N GLU A 90 -0.71 -16.07 -11.47
CA GLU A 90 -0.96 -17.24 -10.61
C GLU A 90 -2.26 -17.12 -9.80
N ASN A 91 -2.76 -15.90 -9.61
CA ASN A 91 -4.01 -15.62 -8.92
C ASN A 91 -5.17 -15.29 -9.89
N GLY A 92 -5.04 -15.70 -11.15
CA GLY A 92 -6.14 -15.68 -12.14
C GLY A 92 -6.42 -14.31 -12.73
N LEU A 93 -5.44 -13.40 -12.72
CA LEU A 93 -5.52 -12.11 -13.40
C LEU A 93 -4.44 -11.99 -14.46
N ASP A 94 -4.86 -12.13 -15.72
CA ASP A 94 -3.98 -11.95 -16.87
C ASP A 94 -3.48 -10.51 -16.96
N VAL A 95 -2.19 -10.36 -17.26
CA VAL A 95 -1.52 -9.07 -17.39
C VAL A 95 -1.04 -8.88 -18.82
N SER A 96 -1.34 -7.71 -19.41
CA SER A 96 -0.85 -7.31 -20.73
C SER A 96 0.30 -6.30 -20.59
N LEU A 97 1.34 -6.48 -21.42
CA LEU A 97 2.39 -5.49 -21.62
C LEU A 97 2.01 -4.55 -22.77
N GLU A 98 1.94 -3.25 -22.48
CA GLU A 98 1.55 -2.21 -23.43
C GLU A 98 2.69 -1.25 -23.75
N ARG A 99 2.45 -0.35 -24.71
CA ARG A 99 3.37 0.71 -25.13
C ARG A 99 3.99 1.42 -23.92
N GLY A 100 5.32 1.62 -24.01
CA GLY A 100 6.12 2.26 -22.98
C GLY A 100 6.47 1.34 -21.82
N GLY A 101 6.40 0.01 -22.04
CA GLY A 101 6.74 -0.99 -21.04
C GLY A 101 5.73 -1.11 -19.91
N ARG A 102 4.47 -0.69 -20.10
CA ARG A 102 3.49 -0.57 -19.00
C ARG A 102 2.66 -1.83 -18.86
N TYR A 103 2.53 -2.35 -17.64
CA TYR A 103 1.70 -3.50 -17.36
C TYR A 103 0.28 -3.09 -16.96
N PHE A 104 -0.73 -3.74 -17.53
CA PHE A 104 -2.14 -3.54 -17.22
C PHE A 104 -2.85 -4.88 -17.04
N PRO A 105 -3.96 -4.96 -16.28
CA PRO A 105 -4.84 -6.12 -16.37
C PRO A 105 -5.40 -6.19 -17.79
N THR A 106 -5.42 -7.39 -18.40
CA THR A 106 -5.97 -7.60 -19.75
C THR A 106 -7.44 -7.18 -19.85
N SER A 107 -8.19 -7.26 -18.75
CA SER A 107 -9.57 -6.77 -18.65
C SER A 107 -9.71 -5.25 -18.78
N GLY A 108 -8.61 -4.51 -18.60
CA GLY A 108 -8.58 -3.05 -18.55
C GLY A 108 -9.28 -2.44 -17.34
N LYS A 109 -9.54 -3.22 -16.28
CA LYS A 109 -10.32 -2.79 -15.11
C LYS A 109 -9.47 -2.81 -13.83
N ALA A 110 -9.13 -1.64 -13.32
CA ALA A 110 -8.44 -1.48 -12.04
C ALA A 110 -9.11 -2.19 -10.84
N PRO A 111 -10.45 -2.26 -10.74
CA PRO A 111 -11.09 -3.02 -9.66
C PRO A 111 -10.70 -4.51 -9.62
N ASP A 112 -10.29 -5.12 -10.74
CA ASP A 112 -9.91 -6.53 -10.77
C ASP A 112 -8.62 -6.77 -9.97
N ILE A 113 -7.69 -5.81 -9.97
CA ILE A 113 -6.48 -5.83 -9.11
C ILE A 113 -6.87 -5.92 -7.63
N VAL A 114 -7.83 -5.09 -7.20
CA VAL A 114 -8.27 -5.08 -5.80
C VAL A 114 -9.02 -6.37 -5.45
N LYS A 115 -9.80 -6.93 -6.39
CA LYS A 115 -10.47 -8.22 -6.17
C LYS A 115 -9.48 -9.35 -5.93
N VAL A 116 -8.38 -9.41 -6.70
CA VAL A 116 -7.33 -10.43 -6.50
C VAL A 116 -6.76 -10.34 -5.08
N PHE A 117 -6.35 -9.13 -4.66
CA PHE A 117 -5.86 -8.95 -3.29
C PHE A 117 -6.91 -9.36 -2.24
N LEU A 118 -8.17 -8.97 -2.40
CA LEU A 118 -9.23 -9.29 -1.43
C LEU A 118 -9.54 -10.78 -1.36
N ALA A 119 -9.52 -11.48 -2.50
CA ALA A 119 -9.70 -12.93 -2.54
C ALA A 119 -8.55 -13.63 -1.79
N TRP A 120 -7.32 -13.19 -2.00
CA TRP A 120 -6.15 -13.78 -1.36
C TRP A 120 -6.07 -13.48 0.14
N LEU A 121 -6.35 -12.24 0.54
CA LEU A 121 -6.46 -11.87 1.96
C LEU A 121 -7.52 -12.69 2.68
N ARG A 122 -8.66 -12.97 2.01
CA ARG A 122 -9.69 -13.85 2.55
C ARG A 122 -9.20 -15.29 2.72
N SER A 123 -8.48 -15.85 1.74
CA SER A 123 -7.93 -17.21 1.86
C SER A 123 -6.88 -17.33 2.97
N LEU A 124 -6.21 -16.23 3.31
CA LEU A 124 -5.25 -16.12 4.41
C LEU A 124 -5.87 -15.73 5.76
N ALA A 125 -7.21 -15.65 5.84
CA ALA A 125 -7.95 -15.23 7.03
C ALA A 125 -7.50 -13.88 7.60
N VAL A 126 -7.12 -12.94 6.74
CA VAL A 126 -6.80 -11.56 7.14
C VAL A 126 -8.08 -10.80 7.46
N GLU A 127 -8.09 -10.13 8.60
CA GLU A 127 -9.20 -9.28 9.02
C GLU A 127 -9.08 -7.90 8.36
N ILE A 128 -10.17 -7.38 7.79
CA ILE A 128 -10.21 -6.03 7.22
C ILE A 128 -11.30 -5.23 7.94
N GLN A 129 -10.91 -4.19 8.66
CA GLN A 129 -11.82 -3.26 9.32
C GLN A 129 -11.96 -1.97 8.52
N GLU A 130 -13.00 -1.90 7.71
CA GLU A 130 -13.37 -0.71 6.94
C GLU A 130 -14.04 0.36 7.82
N ASN A 131 -14.00 1.61 7.36
CA ASN A 131 -14.51 2.78 8.09
C ASN A 131 -13.89 2.94 9.48
N ASN A 132 -12.63 2.53 9.66
CA ASN A 132 -11.92 2.55 10.94
C ASN A 132 -10.62 3.35 10.86
N PRO A 133 -10.68 4.70 10.83
CA PRO A 133 -9.48 5.52 10.86
C PRO A 133 -8.70 5.35 12.17
N VAL A 134 -7.38 5.25 12.05
CA VAL A 134 -6.45 5.25 13.19
C VAL A 134 -6.25 6.66 13.71
N LYS A 135 -6.29 6.80 15.03
CA LYS A 135 -6.04 8.07 15.73
C LYS A 135 -4.61 8.16 16.25
N GLU A 136 -4.11 7.07 16.83
CA GLU A 136 -2.85 7.07 17.58
C GLU A 136 -2.20 5.67 17.58
N LEU A 137 -0.86 5.66 17.63
CA LEU A 137 -0.06 4.47 17.89
C LEU A 137 0.31 4.45 19.37
N ILE A 138 -0.03 3.37 20.07
CA ILE A 138 0.24 3.22 21.50
C ILE A 138 1.63 2.63 21.65
N VAL A 139 2.49 3.33 22.38
CA VAL A 139 3.88 2.96 22.60
C VAL A 139 4.13 2.84 24.10
N ASP A 140 4.72 1.73 24.50
CA ASP A 140 5.25 1.52 25.84
C ASP A 140 6.71 1.06 25.74
N ASN A 141 7.59 1.64 26.56
CA ASN A 141 9.02 1.31 26.58
C ASN A 141 9.68 1.27 25.18
N ASN A 142 9.39 2.28 24.35
CA ASN A 142 9.84 2.40 22.95
C ASN A 142 9.41 1.26 22.01
N ARG A 143 8.36 0.53 22.36
CA ARG A 143 7.78 -0.53 21.52
C ARG A 143 6.30 -0.26 21.29
N ILE A 144 5.83 -0.51 20.06
CA ILE A 144 4.40 -0.46 19.80
C ILE A 144 3.73 -1.61 20.54
N THR A 145 2.65 -1.29 21.26
CA THR A 145 1.83 -2.26 21.99
C THR A 145 0.37 -2.26 21.52
N GLY A 146 -0.03 -1.26 20.74
CA GLY A 146 -1.37 -1.21 20.19
C GLY A 146 -1.65 0.00 19.31
N ILE A 147 -2.89 0.08 18.85
CA ILE A 147 -3.42 1.15 18.02
C ILE A 147 -4.74 1.63 18.59
N MET A 148 -4.91 2.95 18.68
CA MET A 148 -6.17 3.56 19.08
C MET A 148 -7.01 3.93 17.85
N THR A 149 -8.25 3.47 17.86
CA THR A 149 -9.26 3.81 16.84
C THR A 149 -10.51 4.37 17.50
N LYS A 150 -11.47 4.85 16.70
CA LYS A 150 -12.78 5.24 17.26
C LYS A 150 -13.59 4.06 17.83
N ARG A 151 -13.23 2.82 17.47
CA ARG A 151 -13.90 1.59 17.93
C ARG A 151 -13.24 1.00 19.19
N GLY A 152 -12.21 1.64 19.71
CA GLY A 152 -11.41 1.16 20.83
C GLY A 152 -9.95 0.86 20.43
N THR A 153 -9.25 0.25 21.37
CA THR A 153 -7.84 -0.11 21.26
C THR A 153 -7.67 -1.53 20.72
N ILE A 154 -6.73 -1.70 19.80
CA ILE A 154 -6.34 -2.99 19.23
C ILE A 154 -4.90 -3.25 19.67
N GLY A 155 -4.67 -4.27 20.48
CA GLY A 155 -3.32 -4.70 20.85
C GLY A 155 -2.60 -5.34 19.67
N CYS A 156 -1.31 -5.05 19.50
CA CYS A 156 -0.50 -5.60 18.41
C CYS A 156 0.99 -5.59 18.74
N ASP A 157 1.74 -6.49 18.09
CA ASP A 157 3.18 -6.62 18.26
C ASP A 157 3.98 -5.78 17.25
N ALA A 158 3.36 -5.46 16.11
CA ALA A 158 3.98 -4.67 15.05
C ALA A 158 2.93 -3.91 14.22
N VAL A 159 3.37 -2.81 13.62
CA VAL A 159 2.54 -1.96 12.76
C VAL A 159 3.25 -1.66 11.45
N ILE A 160 2.51 -1.78 10.34
CA ILE A 160 2.95 -1.32 9.02
C ILE A 160 2.11 -0.10 8.63
N LEU A 161 2.77 1.04 8.49
CA LEU A 161 2.12 2.29 8.13
C LEU A 161 2.05 2.44 6.60
N ALA A 162 0.88 2.19 6.01
CA ALA A 162 0.63 2.15 4.56
C ALA A 162 -0.46 3.13 4.11
N THR A 163 -0.55 4.30 4.77
CA THR A 163 -1.64 5.29 4.58
C THR A 163 -1.56 6.10 3.27
N GLY A 164 -0.51 5.92 2.48
CA GLY A 164 -0.24 6.71 1.29
C GLY A 164 0.24 8.14 1.62
N GLY A 165 0.17 9.02 0.62
CA GLY A 165 0.57 10.41 0.76
C GLY A 165 -0.58 11.37 1.05
N ALA A 166 -0.55 12.55 0.43
CA ALA A 166 -1.56 13.59 0.57
C ALA A 166 -2.27 14.00 -0.74
N SER A 167 -2.01 13.32 -1.86
CA SER A 167 -2.69 13.59 -3.14
C SER A 167 -4.01 12.79 -3.25
N TYR A 168 -4.99 13.32 -3.99
CA TYR A 168 -6.33 12.74 -4.12
C TYR A 168 -6.98 12.41 -2.75
N PRO A 169 -7.18 13.40 -1.86
CA PRO A 169 -7.66 13.15 -0.48
C PRO A 169 -9.03 12.45 -0.43
N ALA A 170 -9.87 12.59 -1.45
CA ALA A 170 -11.14 11.88 -1.58
C ALA A 170 -10.99 10.34 -1.63
N THR A 171 -9.79 9.83 -1.94
CA THR A 171 -9.47 8.38 -1.88
C THR A 171 -8.96 7.94 -0.51
N GLY A 172 -8.84 8.84 0.46
CA GLY A 172 -8.38 8.56 1.83
C GLY A 172 -6.93 8.92 2.12
N SER A 173 -6.12 9.28 1.12
CA SER A 173 -4.73 9.71 1.33
C SER A 173 -4.66 11.19 1.71
N THR A 174 -4.74 11.47 3.01
CA THR A 174 -4.82 12.82 3.62
C THR A 174 -3.59 13.21 4.43
N GLY A 175 -2.50 12.43 4.35
CA GLY A 175 -1.27 12.68 5.10
C GLY A 175 -1.32 12.25 6.58
N ASP A 176 -2.29 11.44 6.99
CA ASP A 176 -2.43 10.99 8.38
C ASP A 176 -1.18 10.22 8.87
N GLY A 177 -0.57 9.42 8.00
CA GLY A 177 0.66 8.70 8.34
C GLY A 177 1.84 9.61 8.66
N TYR A 178 1.94 10.79 8.06
CA TYR A 178 2.99 11.74 8.42
C TYR A 178 2.86 12.21 9.87
N LYS A 179 1.61 12.43 10.33
CA LYS A 179 1.33 12.82 11.72
C LYS A 179 1.67 11.69 12.68
N LEU A 180 1.26 10.46 12.35
CA LEU A 180 1.55 9.27 13.15
C LEU A 180 3.06 9.02 13.26
N ALA A 181 3.80 9.09 12.15
CA ALA A 181 5.25 8.92 12.14
C ALA A 181 5.97 10.05 12.92
N LYS A 182 5.52 11.31 12.77
CA LYS A 182 6.08 12.44 13.52
C LYS A 182 5.87 12.29 15.03
N ALA A 183 4.74 11.76 15.48
CA ALA A 183 4.47 11.49 16.89
C ALA A 183 5.44 10.45 17.50
N LEU A 184 5.99 9.56 16.67
CA LEU A 184 7.04 8.61 17.05
C LEU A 184 8.47 9.17 16.93
N GLY A 185 8.62 10.48 16.65
CA GLY A 185 9.92 11.13 16.54
C GLY A 185 10.57 11.09 15.15
N HIS A 186 9.89 10.57 14.12
CA HIS A 186 10.42 10.63 12.75
C HIS A 186 10.42 12.06 12.20
N THR A 187 11.46 12.38 11.43
CA THR A 187 11.50 13.62 10.64
C THR A 187 10.67 13.46 9.37
N ILE A 188 9.75 14.39 9.14
CA ILE A 188 8.94 14.44 7.92
C ILE A 188 9.54 15.47 6.97
N VAL A 189 10.03 15.00 5.82
CA VAL A 189 10.47 15.89 4.74
C VAL A 189 9.25 16.69 4.23
N PRO A 190 9.36 18.01 4.02
CA PRO A 190 8.26 18.82 3.52
C PRO A 190 7.67 18.24 2.23
N ILE A 191 6.36 17.95 2.27
CA ILE A 191 5.64 17.37 1.13
C ILE A 191 5.38 18.45 0.08
N ARG A 192 5.44 18.05 -1.19
CA ARG A 192 5.17 18.93 -2.34
C ARG A 192 4.29 18.20 -3.36
N PRO A 193 3.43 18.92 -4.11
CA PRO A 193 2.74 18.34 -5.24
C PRO A 193 3.76 17.82 -6.28
N ALA A 194 3.46 16.68 -6.89
CA ALA A 194 4.23 16.09 -7.97
C ALA A 194 3.27 15.43 -8.97
N LEU A 195 3.64 15.42 -10.25
CA LEU A 195 2.79 14.93 -11.35
C LEU A 195 1.43 15.66 -11.39
N VAL A 196 1.46 16.99 -11.26
CA VAL A 196 0.28 17.86 -11.34
C VAL A 196 0.12 18.45 -12.74
N PRO A 197 -1.11 18.73 -13.21
CA PRO A 197 -1.32 19.55 -14.40
C PRO A 197 -0.69 20.93 -14.24
N LEU A 198 -0.30 21.54 -15.36
CA LEU A 198 0.13 22.93 -15.40
C LEU A 198 -1.08 23.83 -15.66
N GLU A 199 -1.22 24.86 -14.84
CA GLU A 199 -2.14 25.97 -15.10
C GLU A 199 -1.38 27.04 -15.88
N ILE A 200 -2.01 27.57 -16.93
CA ILE A 200 -1.48 28.70 -17.70
C ILE A 200 -2.33 29.93 -17.39
N GLU A 201 -1.69 31.10 -17.39
CA GLU A 201 -2.39 32.37 -17.29
C GLU A 201 -3.18 32.59 -18.60
N GLY A 202 -4.47 32.85 -18.49
CA GLY A 202 -5.38 33.09 -19.60
C GLY A 202 -5.55 34.56 -19.91
#